data_AF-A0A067PIF7-F1
#
_entry.id   AF-A0A067PIF7-F1
#
_cell.length_a   1.000
_cell.length_b   1.000
_cell.length_c   1.000
_cell.angle_alpha   90.00
_cell.angle_beta   90.00
_cell.angle_gamma   90.00
#
_symmetry.space_group_name_H-M   'P 1'
#
loop_
_entity.id
_entity.type
_entity.pdbx_description
1 polymer ?
#
loop_
_entity_poly.entity_id
_entity_poly.type
_entity_poly.pdbx_seq_one_letter_code
_entity_poly.pdbx_strand_id
1 'polypeptide(L)'
;MQQALEQEFYRAAGARIAQVKRQINQVYTRLGADLEEMLNVNVVGVDLDDLCDDAEIRINKAGRQVNTAHQKLEDDLVVLIRCFQQNRKRDQTRKRAEEQKRKEEERHSRLKEEKERREKEHRRKEFERRRDEERQEYARHFQECRWQNAEKASREEMTQDRSKNTQNSKKREPREAQGNSDDAERDRLYQGALKSVANLTERNRDLSATIKTLQEELQNKSGSLVAQSWNTYEALWNHLSHPSLHLSFAAISWPMHPQPKTPSDITALAVSDFLFSNPDSQDRTRKDKIKAALLRWHPDKFARVMSRVQESDRALVEEGVGIVVRHLNDELSKES
;
A
#
# COMPACT_ATOMS: atom_id res chain seq x y z
N MET A 1 -16.93 8.46 14.09
CA MET A 1 -18.11 7.79 13.48
C MET A 1 -19.29 7.68 14.46
N GLN A 2 -19.11 7.09 15.65
CA GLN A 2 -20.21 6.91 16.61
C GLN A 2 -20.84 8.24 17.09
N GLN A 3 -20.03 9.26 17.38
CA GLN A 3 -20.51 10.62 17.70
C GLN A 3 -21.27 11.29 16.54
N ALA A 4 -20.89 11.02 15.29
CA ALA A 4 -21.56 11.59 14.12
C ALA A 4 -22.96 10.99 13.92
N LEU A 5 -23.09 9.68 14.12
CA LEU A 5 -24.39 9.00 14.07
C LEU A 5 -25.32 9.43 15.20
N GLU A 6 -24.79 9.64 16.42
CA GLU A 6 -25.58 10.20 17.52
C GLU A 6 -26.05 11.62 17.19
N GLN A 7 -25.17 12.48 16.67
CA GLN A 7 -25.55 13.84 16.25
C GLN A 7 -26.59 13.84 15.13
N GLU A 8 -26.48 12.96 14.13
CA GLU A 8 -27.49 12.83 13.08
C GLU A 8 -28.85 12.36 13.64
N PHE A 9 -28.84 11.40 14.57
CA PHE A 9 -30.07 10.95 15.23
C PHE A 9 -30.76 12.09 15.99
N TYR A 10 -30.01 12.82 16.82
CA TYR A 10 -30.58 13.97 17.56
C TYR A 10 -31.06 15.07 16.62
N ARG A 11 -30.35 15.31 15.52
CA ARG A 11 -30.76 16.28 14.49
C ARG A 11 -32.05 15.86 13.79
N ALA A 12 -32.17 14.60 13.39
CA ALA A 12 -33.36 14.06 12.74
C ALA A 12 -34.57 14.04 13.68
N ALA A 13 -34.38 13.61 14.93
CA ALA A 13 -35.41 13.65 15.96
C ALA A 13 -35.86 15.09 16.25
N GLY A 14 -34.91 16.02 16.40
CA GLY A 14 -35.19 17.44 16.58
C GLY A 14 -35.99 18.05 15.42
N ALA A 15 -35.64 17.72 14.18
CA ALA A 15 -36.36 18.19 12.99
C ALA A 15 -37.82 17.69 12.95
N ARG A 16 -38.05 16.42 13.31
CA ARG A 16 -39.41 15.85 13.41
C ARG A 16 -40.23 16.52 14.53
N ILE A 17 -39.65 16.70 15.71
CA ILE A 17 -40.31 17.40 16.82
C ILE A 17 -40.69 18.83 16.41
N ALA A 18 -39.79 19.54 15.73
CA ALA A 18 -40.05 20.89 15.24
C ALA A 18 -41.16 20.94 14.17
N GLN A 19 -41.27 19.92 13.32
CA GLN A 19 -42.35 19.80 12.34
C GLN A 19 -43.71 19.61 13.01
N VAL A 20 -43.79 18.74 14.02
CA VAL A 20 -45.02 18.51 14.79
C VAL A 20 -45.47 19.78 15.50
N LYS A 21 -44.54 20.46 16.18
CA LYS A 21 -44.85 21.75 16.84
C LYS A 21 -45.44 22.75 15.86
N ARG A 22 -44.95 22.81 14.62
CA ARG A 22 -45.51 23.65 13.56
C ARG A 22 -46.94 23.25 13.18
N GLN A 23 -47.22 21.95 13.05
CA GLN A 23 -48.57 21.45 12.75
C GLN A 23 -49.56 21.76 13.89
N ILE A 24 -49.14 21.56 15.14
CA ILE A 24 -49.94 21.90 16.33
C ILE A 24 -50.24 23.40 16.35
N ASN A 25 -49.23 24.25 16.18
CA ASN A 25 -49.42 25.69 16.13
C ASN A 25 -50.38 26.12 15.00
N GLN A 26 -50.30 25.50 13.81
CA GLN A 26 -51.23 25.78 12.71
C GLN A 26 -52.68 25.47 13.06
N VAL A 27 -52.93 24.37 13.79
CA VAL A 27 -54.29 24.03 14.26
C VAL A 27 -54.79 25.09 15.24
N TYR A 28 -53.98 25.50 16.22
CA TYR A 28 -54.35 26.55 17.17
C TYR A 28 -54.61 27.89 16.48
N THR A 29 -53.79 28.28 15.50
CA THR A 29 -54.00 29.53 14.75
C THR A 29 -55.30 29.51 13.97
N ARG A 30 -55.66 28.38 13.34
CA ARG A 30 -56.96 28.24 12.64
C ARG A 30 -58.13 28.31 13.61
N LEU A 31 -58.05 27.61 14.74
CA LEU A 31 -59.09 27.64 15.77
C LEU A 31 -59.31 29.07 16.31
N GLY A 32 -58.22 29.82 16.50
CA GLY A 32 -58.29 31.22 16.91
C GLY A 32 -58.96 32.11 15.86
N ALA A 33 -58.62 31.93 14.58
CA ALA A 33 -59.25 32.67 13.49
C ALA A 33 -60.75 32.38 13.35
N ASP A 34 -61.15 31.10 13.47
CA ASP A 34 -62.56 30.70 13.43
C ASP A 34 -63.34 31.32 14.62
N LEU A 35 -62.73 31.38 15.81
CA LEU A 35 -63.33 32.02 16.99
C LEU A 35 -63.47 33.53 16.81
N GLU A 36 -62.46 34.21 16.25
CA GLU A 36 -62.54 35.64 15.91
C GLU A 36 -63.60 35.92 14.84
N GLU A 37 -63.74 35.05 13.84
CA GLU A 37 -64.78 35.16 12.81
C GLU A 37 -66.17 35.04 13.44
N MET A 38 -66.41 34.05 14.30
CA MET A 38 -67.69 33.92 15.02
C MET A 38 -68.00 35.14 15.89
N LEU A 39 -67.00 35.75 16.55
CA LEU A 39 -67.19 36.94 17.38
C LEU A 39 -67.50 38.20 16.57
N ASN A 40 -67.08 38.26 15.29
CA ASN A 40 -67.30 39.41 14.40
C ASN A 40 -68.60 39.34 13.60
N VAL A 41 -69.32 38.21 13.59
CA VAL A 41 -70.65 38.14 12.96
C VAL A 41 -71.61 38.98 13.81
N ASN A 42 -72.11 40.07 13.24
CA ASN A 42 -73.03 40.99 13.91
C ASN A 42 -74.39 40.29 14.09
N VAL A 43 -74.62 39.70 15.27
CA VAL A 43 -75.77 38.83 15.56
C VAL A 43 -77.03 39.66 15.74
N VAL A 44 -77.77 39.87 14.66
CA VAL A 44 -79.19 40.21 14.74
C VAL A 44 -79.98 38.99 14.28
N GLY A 45 -80.38 38.14 15.23
CA GLY A 45 -81.36 37.06 15.02
C GLY A 45 -80.83 35.62 14.85
N VAL A 46 -79.55 35.34 15.16
CA VAL A 46 -79.05 33.95 15.20
C VAL A 46 -79.16 33.41 16.63
N ASP A 47 -79.68 32.19 16.77
CA ASP A 47 -79.82 31.51 18.06
C ASP A 47 -78.43 31.11 18.58
N LEU A 48 -78.07 31.53 19.80
CA LEU A 48 -76.73 31.31 20.36
C LEU A 48 -76.45 29.82 20.65
N ASP A 49 -77.50 29.05 20.90
CA ASP A 49 -77.38 27.63 21.24
C ASP A 49 -76.86 26.81 20.03
N ASP A 50 -77.35 27.08 18.81
CA ASP A 50 -76.87 26.42 17.58
C ASP A 50 -75.39 26.72 17.28
N LEU A 51 -74.92 27.92 17.64
CA LEU A 51 -73.52 28.34 17.47
C LEU A 51 -72.59 27.64 18.47
N CYS A 52 -73.05 27.47 19.71
CA CYS A 52 -72.32 26.74 20.75
C CYS A 52 -72.14 25.26 20.36
N ASP A 53 -73.20 24.63 19.85
CA ASP A 53 -73.16 23.23 19.43
C ASP A 53 -72.18 23.00 18.25
N ASP A 54 -72.17 23.87 17.23
CA ASP A 54 -71.21 23.74 16.13
C ASP A 54 -69.76 23.99 16.59
N ALA A 55 -69.54 24.96 17.47
CA ALA A 55 -68.22 25.22 18.06
C ALA A 55 -67.72 24.01 18.87
N GLU A 56 -68.58 23.40 19.68
CA GLU A 56 -68.25 22.19 20.44
C GLU A 56 -67.91 21.01 19.52
N ILE A 57 -68.67 20.79 18.45
CA ILE A 57 -68.39 19.74 17.46
C ILE A 57 -67.02 19.96 16.80
N ARG A 58 -66.68 21.20 16.43
CA ARG A 58 -65.38 21.54 15.81
C ARG A 58 -64.22 21.35 16.78
N ILE A 59 -64.36 21.79 18.04
CA ILE A 59 -63.35 21.59 19.09
C ILE A 59 -63.11 20.10 19.33
N ASN A 60 -64.18 19.31 19.47
CA ASN A 60 -64.09 17.87 19.68
C ASN A 60 -63.47 17.16 18.46
N LYS A 61 -63.77 17.61 17.23
CA LYS A 61 -63.13 17.11 16.00
C LYS A 61 -61.63 17.44 15.96
N ALA A 62 -61.24 18.66 16.29
CA ALA A 62 -59.84 19.08 16.36
C ALA A 62 -59.08 18.29 17.44
N GLY A 63 -59.67 18.11 18.63
CA GLY A 63 -59.11 17.30 19.70
C GLY A 63 -58.84 15.86 19.28
N ARG A 64 -59.77 15.22 18.56
CA ARG A 64 -59.56 13.89 17.98
C ARG A 64 -58.41 13.84 16.98
N GLN A 65 -58.28 14.87 16.13
CA GLN A 65 -57.17 14.95 15.16
C GLN A 65 -55.81 15.11 15.86
N VAL A 66 -55.73 15.95 16.90
CA VAL A 66 -54.51 16.14 17.70
C VAL A 66 -54.13 14.84 18.42
N ASN A 67 -55.09 14.17 19.07
CA ASN A 67 -54.83 12.89 19.73
C ASN A 67 -54.36 11.82 18.74
N THR A 68 -54.97 11.75 17.55
CA THR A 68 -54.54 10.82 16.49
C THR A 68 -53.11 11.13 16.02
N ALA A 69 -52.78 12.41 15.84
CA ALA A 69 -51.43 12.82 15.46
C ALA A 69 -50.40 12.53 16.57
N HIS A 70 -50.79 12.69 17.84
CA HIS A 70 -49.95 12.38 18.99
C HIS A 70 -49.65 10.88 19.07
N GLN A 71 -50.68 10.03 18.98
CA GLN A 71 -50.51 8.57 18.98
C GLN A 71 -49.59 8.10 17.86
N LYS A 72 -49.76 8.65 16.65
CA LYS A 72 -48.89 8.32 15.51
C LYS A 72 -47.41 8.67 15.78
N LEU A 73 -47.15 9.76 16.49
CA LEU A 73 -45.79 10.15 16.86
C LEU A 73 -45.18 9.25 17.92
N GLU A 74 -45.98 8.84 18.90
CA GLU A 74 -45.55 7.86 19.90
C GLU A 74 -45.16 6.53 19.22
N ASP A 75 -45.99 6.05 18.30
CA ASP A 75 -45.72 4.83 17.52
C ASP A 75 -44.44 4.97 16.69
N ASP A 76 -44.27 6.09 15.97
CA ASP A 76 -43.06 6.38 15.20
C ASP A 76 -41.80 6.46 16.09
N LEU A 77 -41.90 7.04 17.30
CA LEU A 77 -40.80 7.12 18.26
C LEU A 77 -40.42 5.73 18.78
N VAL A 78 -41.39 4.87 19.09
CA VAL A 78 -41.15 3.48 19.51
C VAL A 78 -40.43 2.70 18.42
N VAL A 79 -40.83 2.85 17.15
CA VAL A 79 -40.15 2.22 16.01
C VAL A 79 -38.70 2.71 15.88
N LEU A 80 -38.48 4.02 16.00
CA LEU A 80 -37.13 4.61 15.93
C LEU A 80 -36.23 4.11 17.07
N ILE A 81 -36.73 4.05 18.31
CA ILE A 81 -35.99 3.53 19.46
C ILE A 81 -35.61 2.07 19.24
N ARG A 82 -36.55 1.24 18.76
CA ARG A 82 -36.29 -0.17 18.43
C ARG A 82 -35.23 -0.32 17.35
N CYS A 83 -35.31 0.49 16.28
CA CYS A 83 -34.33 0.50 15.21
C CYS A 83 -32.94 0.90 15.71
N PHE A 84 -32.85 1.93 16.56
CA PHE A 84 -31.60 2.36 17.18
C PHE A 84 -30.98 1.27 18.06
N GLN A 85 -31.78 0.61 18.90
CA GLN A 85 -31.31 -0.51 19.72
C GLN A 85 -30.82 -1.69 18.87
N GLN A 86 -31.51 -2.00 17.77
CA GLN A 86 -31.10 -3.05 16.85
C GLN A 86 -29.79 -2.71 16.15
N ASN A 87 -29.63 -1.48 15.65
CA ASN A 87 -28.39 -1.01 15.05
C ASN A 87 -27.23 -1.04 16.05
N ARG A 88 -27.46 -0.63 17.30
CA ARG A 88 -26.44 -0.74 18.37
C ARG A 88 -26.01 -2.19 18.61
N LYS A 89 -26.93 -3.15 18.60
CA LYS A 89 -26.59 -4.59 18.71
C LYS A 89 -25.81 -5.08 17.48
N ARG A 90 -26.17 -4.65 16.28
CA ARG A 90 -25.44 -4.96 15.03
C ARG A 90 -24.02 -4.39 15.05
N ASP A 91 -23.85 -3.17 15.54
CA ASP A 91 -22.52 -2.55 15.67
C ASP A 91 -21.65 -3.27 16.70
N GLN A 92 -22.24 -3.68 17.84
CA GLN A 92 -21.50 -4.46 18.84
C GLN A 92 -21.08 -5.84 18.31
N THR A 93 -21.96 -6.53 17.59
CA THR A 93 -21.63 -7.83 16.98
C THR A 93 -20.58 -7.68 15.88
N ARG A 94 -20.68 -6.64 15.04
CA ARG A 94 -19.66 -6.29 14.05
C ARG A 94 -18.30 -6.02 14.70
N LYS A 95 -18.25 -5.20 15.75
CA LYS A 95 -17.00 -4.91 16.49
C LYS A 95 -16.37 -6.18 17.06
N ARG A 96 -17.17 -7.09 17.63
CA ARG A 96 -16.68 -8.39 18.13
C ARG A 96 -16.13 -9.28 17.02
N ALA A 97 -16.80 -9.32 15.87
CA ALA A 97 -16.34 -10.09 14.71
C ALA A 97 -15.03 -9.52 14.12
N GLU A 98 -14.92 -8.19 14.01
CA GLU A 98 -13.68 -7.52 13.57
C GLU A 98 -12.52 -7.79 14.55
N GLU A 99 -12.76 -7.78 15.86
CA GLU A 99 -11.74 -8.11 16.86
C GLU A 99 -11.31 -9.59 16.79
N GLN A 100 -12.26 -10.51 16.58
CA GLN A 100 -11.96 -11.93 16.38
C GLN A 100 -11.11 -12.15 15.13
N LYS A 101 -11.48 -11.53 14.00
CA LYS A 101 -10.72 -11.58 12.75
C LYS A 101 -9.30 -11.07 12.95
N ARG A 102 -9.12 -9.93 13.65
CA ARG A 102 -7.79 -9.39 13.97
C ARG A 102 -6.95 -10.38 14.80
N LYS A 103 -7.55 -11.06 15.78
CA LYS A 103 -6.87 -12.08 16.60
C LYS A 103 -6.48 -13.31 15.79
N GLU A 104 -7.31 -13.72 14.83
CA GLU A 104 -7.01 -14.84 13.92
C GLU A 104 -5.87 -14.49 12.95
N GLU A 105 -5.89 -13.29 12.37
CA GLU A 105 -4.81 -12.79 11.51
C GLU A 105 -3.49 -12.70 12.28
N GLU A 106 -3.51 -12.22 13.53
CA GLU A 106 -2.33 -12.18 14.40
C GLU A 106 -1.80 -13.59 14.70
N ARG A 107 -2.68 -14.55 14.99
CA ARG A 107 -2.30 -15.97 15.18
C ARG A 107 -1.67 -16.55 13.92
N HIS A 108 -2.25 -16.27 12.76
CA HIS A 108 -1.72 -16.72 11.48
C HIS A 108 -0.34 -16.11 11.18
N SER A 109 -0.16 -14.81 11.48
CA SER A 109 1.15 -14.14 11.35
C SER A 109 2.21 -14.81 12.23
N ARG A 110 1.90 -15.07 13.51
CA ARG A 110 2.81 -15.75 14.44
C ARG A 110 3.20 -17.15 13.98
N LEU A 111 2.25 -17.92 13.46
CA LEU A 111 2.53 -19.26 12.92
C LEU A 111 3.43 -19.20 11.68
N LYS A 112 3.22 -18.21 10.81
CA LYS A 112 4.06 -18.00 9.62
C LYS A 112 5.50 -17.62 10.01
N GLU A 113 5.66 -16.69 10.94
CA GLU A 113 6.98 -16.29 11.47
C GLU A 113 7.69 -17.45 12.16
N GLU A 114 6.97 -18.27 12.95
CA GLU A 114 7.54 -19.44 13.59
C GLU A 114 8.01 -20.48 12.57
N LYS A 115 7.22 -20.73 11.52
CA LYS A 115 7.60 -21.63 10.43
C LYS A 115 8.85 -21.14 9.72
N GLU A 116 8.93 -19.85 9.40
CA GLU A 116 10.10 -19.25 8.76
C GLU A 116 11.35 -19.34 9.66
N ARG A 117 11.18 -19.13 10.98
CA ARG A 117 12.26 -19.29 11.96
C ARG A 117 12.78 -20.73 11.99
N ARG A 118 11.89 -21.72 12.01
CA ARG A 118 12.26 -23.15 11.98
C ARG A 118 12.99 -23.51 10.67
N GLU A 119 12.55 -22.98 9.54
CA GLU A 119 13.17 -23.22 8.24
C GLU A 119 14.56 -22.58 8.13
N LYS A 120 14.73 -21.35 8.64
CA LYS A 120 16.04 -20.70 8.74
C LYS A 120 17.00 -21.47 9.65
N GLU A 121 16.51 -21.97 10.78
CA GLU A 121 17.32 -22.79 11.69
C GLU A 121 17.72 -24.12 11.03
N HIS A 122 16.81 -24.78 10.32
CA HIS A 122 17.12 -25.99 9.54
C HIS A 122 18.21 -25.73 8.49
N ARG A 123 18.07 -24.67 7.69
CA ARG A 123 19.08 -24.26 6.71
C ARG A 123 20.44 -23.99 7.35
N ARG A 124 20.46 -23.33 8.52
CA ARG A 124 21.70 -23.07 9.27
C ARG A 124 22.37 -24.37 9.69
N LYS A 125 21.62 -25.31 10.28
CA LYS A 125 22.15 -26.63 10.69
C LYS A 125 22.64 -27.45 9.52
N GLU A 126 21.93 -27.43 8.39
CA GLU A 126 22.34 -28.14 7.18
C GLU A 126 23.65 -27.58 6.61
N PHE A 127 23.79 -26.26 6.59
CA PHE A 127 25.02 -25.59 6.15
C PHE A 127 26.21 -25.89 7.09
N GLU A 128 25.97 -25.92 8.40
CA GLU A 128 26.98 -26.30 9.39
C GLU A 128 27.43 -27.75 9.22
N ARG A 129 26.46 -28.67 9.02
CA ARG A 129 26.75 -30.08 8.71
C ARG A 129 27.61 -30.24 7.45
N ARG A 130 27.29 -29.52 6.37
CA ARG A 130 28.10 -29.54 5.14
C ARG A 130 29.54 -29.07 5.38
N ARG A 131 29.74 -28.02 6.18
CA ARG A 131 31.09 -27.57 6.54
C ARG A 131 31.84 -28.61 7.37
N ASP A 132 31.15 -29.30 8.28
CA ASP A 132 31.75 -30.38 9.06
C ASP A 132 32.14 -31.57 8.19
N GLU A 133 31.27 -31.97 7.25
CA GLU A 133 31.56 -33.01 6.26
C GLU A 133 32.79 -32.64 5.41
N GLU A 134 32.85 -31.41 4.91
CA GLU A 134 34.01 -30.89 4.16
C GLU A 134 35.29 -30.87 5.00
N ARG A 135 35.21 -30.44 6.27
CA ARG A 135 36.34 -30.50 7.21
C ARG A 135 36.84 -31.94 7.42
N GLN A 136 35.92 -32.90 7.55
CA GLN A 136 36.25 -34.31 7.73
C GLN A 136 36.87 -34.91 6.47
N GLU A 137 36.35 -34.57 5.28
CA GLU A 137 36.95 -34.96 4.00
C GLU A 137 38.36 -34.42 3.85
N TYR A 138 38.56 -33.13 4.13
CA TYR A 138 39.88 -32.52 4.10
C TYR A 138 40.85 -33.21 5.08
N ALA A 139 40.40 -33.51 6.30
CA ALA A 139 41.20 -34.23 7.29
C ALA A 139 41.57 -35.65 6.82
N ARG A 140 40.63 -36.39 6.20
CA ARG A 140 40.88 -37.71 5.62
C ARG A 140 41.89 -37.63 4.48
N HIS A 141 41.68 -36.73 3.52
CA HIS A 141 42.60 -36.50 2.42
C HIS A 141 44.01 -36.15 2.92
N PHE A 142 44.10 -35.28 3.93
CA PHE A 142 45.37 -34.91 4.53
C PHE A 142 46.08 -36.08 5.22
N GLN A 143 45.35 -36.94 5.94
CA GLN A 143 45.90 -38.17 6.52
C GLN A 143 46.37 -39.14 5.45
N GLU A 144 45.62 -39.29 4.36
CA GLU A 144 45.99 -40.15 3.24
C GLU A 144 47.27 -39.66 2.54
N CYS A 145 47.38 -38.36 2.26
CA CYS A 145 48.61 -37.78 1.73
C CYS A 145 49.81 -38.02 2.67
N ARG A 146 49.63 -37.87 3.99
CA ARG A 146 50.70 -38.19 4.96
C ARG A 146 51.10 -39.66 4.88
N TRP A 147 50.13 -40.58 4.79
CA TRP A 147 50.40 -42.02 4.70
C TRP A 147 51.14 -42.37 3.39
N GLN A 148 50.68 -41.85 2.25
CA GLN A 148 51.35 -42.07 0.96
C GLN A 148 52.78 -41.53 0.95
N ASN A 149 53.02 -40.37 1.56
CA ASN A 149 54.36 -39.79 1.66
C ASN A 149 55.27 -40.63 2.58
N ALA A 150 54.75 -41.13 3.71
CA ALA A 150 55.49 -42.03 4.59
C ALA A 150 55.82 -43.36 3.88
N GLU A 151 54.88 -43.92 3.13
CA GLU A 151 55.11 -45.15 2.36
C GLU A 151 56.17 -44.94 1.27
N LYS A 152 56.10 -43.82 0.54
CA LYS A 152 57.14 -43.43 -0.44
C LYS A 152 58.50 -43.29 0.22
N ALA A 153 58.59 -42.60 1.36
CA ALA A 153 59.84 -42.46 2.11
C ALA A 153 60.42 -43.82 2.54
N SER A 154 59.59 -44.74 3.04
CA SER A 154 60.04 -46.10 3.40
C SER A 154 60.49 -46.91 2.18
N ARG A 155 59.83 -46.76 1.02
CA ARG A 155 60.27 -47.39 -0.24
C ARG A 155 61.61 -46.83 -0.71
N GLU A 156 61.78 -45.51 -0.65
CA GLU A 156 63.02 -44.83 -1.00
C GLU A 156 64.15 -45.27 -0.08
N GLU A 157 63.93 -45.32 1.24
CA GLU A 157 64.91 -45.82 2.22
C GLU A 157 65.34 -47.25 1.93
N MET A 158 64.40 -48.17 1.65
CA MET A 158 64.73 -49.54 1.23
C MET A 158 65.56 -49.60 -0.07
N THR A 159 65.23 -48.76 -1.06
CA THR A 159 66.02 -48.70 -2.30
C THR A 159 67.40 -48.07 -2.08
N GLN A 160 67.50 -47.11 -1.16
CA GLN A 160 68.74 -46.45 -0.81
C GLN A 160 69.65 -47.39 -0.03
N ASP A 161 69.14 -48.20 0.88
CA ASP A 161 69.92 -49.22 1.59
C ASP A 161 70.36 -50.35 0.66
N ARG A 162 69.49 -50.79 -0.26
CA ARG A 162 69.87 -51.74 -1.32
C ARG A 162 70.94 -51.15 -2.23
N SER A 163 70.85 -49.86 -2.56
CA SER A 163 71.84 -49.14 -3.37
C SER A 163 73.13 -48.89 -2.62
N LYS A 164 73.12 -48.53 -1.32
CA LYS A 164 74.31 -48.39 -0.46
C LYS A 164 75.03 -49.74 -0.29
N ASN A 165 74.29 -50.84 -0.15
CA ASN A 165 74.86 -52.18 -0.10
C ASN A 165 75.48 -52.59 -1.45
N THR A 166 74.94 -52.10 -2.57
CA THR A 166 75.47 -52.36 -3.94
C THR A 166 76.62 -51.38 -4.31
N GLN A 167 76.60 -50.15 -3.82
CA GLN A 167 77.60 -49.09 -4.06
C GLN A 167 78.82 -49.20 -3.16
N ASN A 168 78.74 -49.86 -1.99
CA ASN A 168 79.92 -50.24 -1.21
C ASN A 168 80.87 -51.21 -1.97
N SER A 169 80.44 -51.76 -3.12
CA SER A 169 81.29 -52.54 -4.03
C SER A 169 81.84 -51.76 -5.23
N LYS A 170 81.38 -50.53 -5.49
CA LYS A 170 81.85 -49.72 -6.62
C LYS A 170 81.87 -48.23 -6.27
N LYS A 171 83.09 -47.79 -5.91
CA LYS A 171 83.71 -46.53 -6.32
C LYS A 171 82.87 -45.24 -6.12
N ARG A 172 83.32 -44.47 -5.13
CA ARG A 172 83.28 -43.00 -5.09
C ARG A 172 83.38 -42.37 -6.49
N GLU A 173 82.36 -41.60 -6.90
CA GLU A 173 82.49 -40.38 -7.71
C GLU A 173 81.30 -39.43 -7.42
N PRO A 174 81.50 -38.09 -7.42
CA PRO A 174 80.47 -37.11 -7.06
C PRO A 174 79.69 -36.64 -8.29
N ARG A 175 78.36 -36.65 -8.22
CA ARG A 175 77.48 -35.93 -9.15
C ARG A 175 76.37 -35.22 -8.38
N GLU A 176 76.75 -34.09 -7.80
CA GLU A 176 75.85 -33.03 -7.35
C GLU A 176 75.90 -31.92 -8.40
N ALA A 177 74.85 -31.74 -9.23
CA ALA A 177 74.70 -30.52 -10.06
C ALA A 177 73.36 -30.34 -10.80
N GLN A 178 72.47 -31.35 -10.90
CA GLN A 178 71.31 -31.26 -11.82
C GLN A 178 69.94 -31.02 -11.17
N GLY A 179 69.81 -31.01 -9.84
CA GLY A 179 68.52 -30.82 -9.15
C GLY A 179 68.02 -29.37 -9.01
N ASN A 180 68.88 -28.36 -9.20
CA ASN A 180 68.51 -26.96 -8.94
C ASN A 180 67.78 -26.27 -10.11
N SER A 181 67.71 -26.89 -11.29
CA SER A 181 67.10 -26.26 -12.48
C SER A 181 65.58 -26.32 -12.47
N ASP A 182 65.01 -27.44 -12.04
CA ASP A 182 63.56 -27.69 -12.12
C ASP A 182 62.78 -26.93 -11.03
N ASP A 183 63.37 -26.75 -9.85
CA ASP A 183 62.77 -25.94 -8.77
C ASP A 183 62.78 -24.45 -9.13
N ALA A 184 63.85 -23.96 -9.76
CA ALA A 184 63.94 -22.57 -10.21
C ALA A 184 62.93 -22.27 -11.34
N GLU A 185 62.64 -23.23 -12.21
CA GLU A 185 61.62 -23.10 -13.25
C GLU A 185 60.20 -23.08 -12.66
N ARG A 186 59.94 -23.96 -11.69
CA ARG A 186 58.66 -24.00 -10.96
C ARG A 186 58.38 -22.69 -10.22
N ASP A 187 59.38 -22.14 -9.55
CA ASP A 187 59.26 -20.84 -8.86
C ASP A 187 58.97 -19.68 -9.82
N ARG A 188 59.58 -19.67 -11.01
CA ARG A 188 59.28 -18.67 -12.05
C ARG A 188 57.83 -18.75 -12.52
N LEU A 189 57.29 -19.95 -12.72
CA LEU A 189 55.89 -20.14 -13.12
C LEU A 189 54.92 -19.68 -12.03
N TYR A 190 55.18 -20.02 -10.76
CA TYR A 190 54.36 -19.53 -9.64
C TYR A 190 54.41 -18.01 -9.51
N GLN A 191 55.58 -17.40 -9.61
CA GLN A 191 55.69 -15.93 -9.60
C GLN A 191 54.97 -15.29 -10.78
N GLY A 192 55.00 -15.90 -11.97
CA GLY A 192 54.24 -15.45 -13.14
C GLY A 192 52.73 -15.51 -12.92
N ALA A 193 52.23 -16.63 -12.37
CA ALA A 193 50.82 -16.81 -12.05
C ALA A 193 50.33 -15.81 -10.98
N LEU A 194 51.13 -15.58 -9.92
CA LEU A 194 50.81 -14.60 -8.88
C LEU A 194 50.72 -13.17 -9.44
N LYS A 195 51.66 -12.78 -10.31
CA LYS A 195 51.61 -11.49 -11.01
C LYS A 195 50.36 -11.38 -11.89
N SER A 196 50.00 -12.45 -12.60
CA SER A 196 48.79 -12.47 -13.42
C SER A 196 47.51 -12.30 -12.57
N VAL A 197 47.42 -13.00 -11.43
CA VAL A 197 46.29 -12.87 -10.50
C VAL A 197 46.23 -11.47 -9.92
N ALA A 198 47.36 -10.90 -9.49
CA ALA A 198 47.43 -9.53 -8.97
C ALA A 198 46.91 -8.51 -10.01
N ASN A 199 47.39 -8.59 -11.25
CA ASN A 199 46.94 -7.71 -12.33
C ASN A 199 45.44 -7.86 -12.63
N LEU A 200 44.91 -9.09 -12.59
CA LEU A 200 43.47 -9.34 -12.76
C LEU A 200 42.66 -8.75 -11.60
N THR A 201 43.12 -8.88 -10.36
CA THR A 201 42.44 -8.31 -9.20
C THR A 201 42.40 -6.78 -9.23
N GLU A 202 43.48 -6.14 -9.68
CA GLU A 202 43.54 -4.70 -9.88
C GLU A 202 42.56 -4.25 -10.97
N ARG A 203 42.55 -4.92 -12.13
CA ARG A 203 41.59 -4.64 -13.20
C ARG A 203 40.14 -4.83 -12.78
N ASN A 204 39.84 -5.85 -11.97
CA ASN A 204 38.50 -6.07 -11.42
C ASN A 204 38.10 -4.98 -10.44
N ARG A 205 39.05 -4.45 -9.66
CA ARG A 205 38.83 -3.31 -8.76
C ARG A 205 38.49 -2.05 -9.56
N ASP A 206 39.22 -1.78 -10.64
CA ASP A 206 38.97 -0.64 -11.52
C ASP A 206 37.61 -0.74 -12.22
N LEU A 207 37.28 -1.91 -12.78
CA LEU A 207 35.97 -2.17 -13.38
C LEU A 207 34.83 -1.98 -12.37
N SER A 208 35.01 -2.47 -11.14
CA SER A 208 34.03 -2.29 -10.08
C SER A 208 33.84 -0.81 -9.70
N ALA A 209 34.93 -0.03 -9.69
CA ALA A 209 34.86 1.41 -9.49
C ALA A 209 34.12 2.12 -10.63
N THR A 210 34.40 1.77 -11.89
CA THR A 210 33.70 2.34 -13.07
C THR A 210 32.21 1.99 -13.08
N ILE A 211 31.85 0.74 -12.73
CA ILE A 211 30.43 0.33 -12.63
C ILE A 211 29.72 1.18 -11.57
N LYS A 212 30.36 1.38 -10.41
CA LYS A 212 29.79 2.20 -9.34
C LYS A 212 29.59 3.65 -9.78
N THR A 213 30.56 4.28 -10.44
CA THR A 213 30.41 5.66 -10.93
C THR A 213 29.30 5.79 -11.98
N LEU A 214 29.19 4.83 -12.90
CA LEU A 214 28.11 4.83 -13.90
C LEU A 214 26.73 4.64 -13.26
N GLN A 215 26.63 3.83 -12.20
CA GLN A 215 25.39 3.68 -11.44
C GLN A 215 25.00 4.98 -10.72
N GLU A 216 25.94 5.68 -10.10
CA GLU A 216 25.69 6.98 -9.45
C GLU A 216 25.26 8.04 -10.47
N GLU A 217 25.90 8.10 -11.65
CA GLU A 217 25.48 9.00 -12.73
C GLU A 217 24.07 8.71 -13.25
N LEU A 218 23.74 7.43 -13.43
CA LEU A 218 22.40 7.02 -13.87
C LEU A 218 21.34 7.37 -12.82
N GLN A 219 21.64 7.14 -11.54
CA GLN A 219 20.75 7.53 -10.44
C GLN A 219 20.55 9.04 -10.40
N ASN A 220 21.61 9.84 -10.49
CA ASN A 220 21.52 11.30 -10.50
C ASN A 220 20.72 11.83 -11.71
N LYS A 221 20.95 11.27 -12.90
CA LYS A 221 20.17 11.61 -14.10
C LYS A 221 18.70 11.23 -13.95
N SER A 222 18.40 10.05 -13.38
CA SER A 222 17.02 9.63 -13.13
C SER A 222 16.31 10.53 -12.11
N GLY A 223 16.98 10.93 -11.03
CA GLY A 223 16.41 11.86 -10.04
C GLY A 223 16.10 13.23 -10.66
N SER A 224 16.99 13.74 -11.51
CA SER A 224 16.77 15.00 -12.25
C SER A 224 15.59 14.91 -13.21
N LEU A 225 15.46 13.80 -13.97
CA LEU A 225 14.34 13.58 -14.89
C LEU A 225 13.00 13.47 -14.16
N VAL A 226 12.97 12.76 -13.02
CA VAL A 226 11.77 12.66 -12.18
C VAL A 226 11.34 14.05 -11.71
N ALA A 227 12.25 14.86 -11.18
CA ALA A 227 11.95 16.22 -10.74
C ALA A 227 11.42 17.11 -11.89
N GLN A 228 12.03 17.02 -13.08
CA GLN A 228 11.56 17.75 -14.26
C GLN A 228 10.16 17.28 -14.71
N SER A 229 9.91 15.96 -14.70
CA SER A 229 8.62 15.39 -15.05
C SER A 229 7.52 15.84 -14.08
N TRP A 230 7.84 15.93 -12.79
CA TRP A 230 6.92 16.42 -11.76
C TRP A 230 6.59 17.90 -11.94
N ASN A 231 7.60 18.74 -12.19
CA ASN A 231 7.39 20.16 -12.47
C ASN A 231 6.52 20.38 -13.71
N THR A 232 6.74 19.58 -14.76
CA THR A 232 5.93 19.61 -15.99
C THR A 232 4.49 19.20 -15.70
N TYR A 233 4.28 18.14 -14.92
CA TYR A 233 2.94 17.69 -14.50
C TYR A 233 2.19 18.77 -13.71
N GLU A 234 2.83 19.41 -12.73
CA GLU A 234 2.20 20.47 -11.94
C GLU A 234 1.91 21.72 -12.77
N ALA A 235 2.83 22.12 -13.66
CA ALA A 235 2.61 23.22 -14.59
C ALA A 235 1.40 22.95 -15.49
N LEU A 236 1.34 21.77 -16.13
CA LEU A 236 0.21 21.38 -16.97
C LEU A 236 -1.09 21.34 -16.18
N TRP A 237 -1.08 20.84 -14.95
CA TRP A 237 -2.29 20.80 -14.14
C TRP A 237 -2.80 22.20 -13.74
N ASN A 238 -1.89 23.13 -13.47
CA ASN A 238 -2.25 24.53 -13.26
C ASN A 238 -2.89 25.12 -14.53
N HIS A 239 -2.37 24.78 -15.71
CA HIS A 239 -2.99 25.15 -16.99
C HIS A 239 -4.38 24.51 -17.19
N LEU A 240 -4.59 23.25 -16.78
CA LEU A 240 -5.91 22.60 -16.81
C LEU A 240 -6.94 23.32 -15.94
N SER A 241 -6.52 24.11 -14.96
CA SER A 241 -7.43 24.89 -14.11
C SER A 241 -7.95 26.16 -14.81
N HIS A 242 -7.39 26.56 -15.95
CA HIS A 242 -7.80 27.77 -16.69
C HIS A 242 -8.95 27.47 -17.69
N PRO A 243 -10.04 28.26 -17.69
CA PRO A 243 -11.28 27.91 -18.39
C PRO A 243 -11.26 28.03 -19.91
N SER A 244 -10.24 28.65 -20.51
CA SER A 244 -10.22 29.07 -21.93
C SER A 244 -9.65 28.06 -22.93
N LEU A 245 -9.23 26.86 -22.49
CA LEU A 245 -8.51 25.90 -23.32
C LEU A 245 -9.37 24.68 -23.69
N HIS A 246 -9.37 24.32 -24.97
CA HIS A 246 -9.87 23.03 -25.44
C HIS A 246 -8.84 21.95 -25.12
N LEU A 247 -9.28 20.86 -24.49
CA LEU A 247 -8.40 19.79 -24.02
C LEU A 247 -8.52 18.55 -24.91
N SER A 248 -7.38 17.97 -25.27
CA SER A 248 -7.29 16.65 -25.90
C SER A 248 -6.75 15.63 -24.89
N PHE A 249 -6.82 14.34 -25.21
CA PHE A 249 -6.28 13.27 -24.35
C PHE A 249 -4.80 13.50 -23.98
N ALA A 250 -3.99 13.92 -24.95
CA ALA A 250 -2.57 14.19 -24.76
C ALA A 250 -2.27 15.48 -23.97
N ALA A 251 -3.24 16.39 -23.86
CA ALA A 251 -3.10 17.63 -23.09
C ALA A 251 -3.42 17.45 -21.59
N ILE A 252 -4.03 16.33 -21.21
CA ILE A 252 -4.27 15.98 -19.81
C ILE A 252 -2.93 15.59 -19.16
N SER A 253 -2.61 16.20 -18.02
CA SER A 253 -1.43 15.85 -17.23
C SER A 253 -1.67 14.52 -16.51
N TRP A 254 -1.40 13.40 -17.17
CA TRP A 254 -1.51 12.08 -16.55
C TRP A 254 -0.43 11.90 -15.47
N PRO A 255 -0.70 11.22 -14.35
CA PRO A 255 0.23 11.08 -13.25
C PRO A 255 1.24 9.97 -13.55
N MET A 256 1.94 10.06 -14.68
CA MET A 256 2.95 9.11 -15.15
C MET A 256 3.92 9.76 -16.14
N HIS A 257 5.09 9.14 -16.33
CA HIS A 257 6.06 9.54 -17.35
C HIS A 257 6.59 8.30 -18.09
N PRO A 258 6.63 8.30 -19.44
CA PRO A 258 6.16 9.34 -20.36
C PRO A 258 4.62 9.50 -20.35
N GLN A 259 4.12 10.61 -20.91
CA GLN A 259 2.68 10.85 -21.03
C GLN A 259 2.04 9.82 -22.00
N PRO A 260 0.90 9.20 -21.62
CA PRO A 260 0.25 8.18 -22.43
C PRO A 260 -0.36 8.78 -23.70
N LYS A 261 -0.41 7.99 -24.78
CA LYS A 261 -1.10 8.38 -26.03
C LYS A 261 -2.49 7.76 -26.11
N THR A 262 -2.70 6.65 -25.42
CA THR A 262 -3.96 5.93 -25.33
C THR A 262 -4.26 5.50 -23.90
N PRO A 263 -5.53 5.22 -23.54
CA PRO A 263 -5.88 4.74 -22.21
C PRO A 263 -5.15 3.45 -21.80
N SER A 264 -4.86 2.55 -22.75
CA SER A 264 -4.16 1.29 -22.52
C SER A 264 -2.69 1.46 -22.11
N ASP A 265 -2.09 2.62 -22.41
CA ASP A 265 -0.71 2.94 -21.99
C ASP A 265 -0.63 3.24 -20.49
N ILE A 266 -1.77 3.53 -19.84
CA ILE A 266 -1.83 3.85 -18.42
C ILE A 266 -1.68 2.56 -17.61
N THR A 267 -0.54 2.42 -16.94
CA THR A 267 -0.23 1.25 -16.12
C THR A 267 -0.16 1.61 -14.63
N ALA A 268 -0.61 0.69 -13.77
CA ALA A 268 -0.56 0.87 -12.32
C ALA A 268 0.87 1.17 -11.83
N LEU A 269 1.87 0.46 -12.34
CA LEU A 269 3.27 0.64 -11.95
C LEU A 269 3.76 2.07 -12.25
N ALA A 270 3.53 2.56 -13.47
CA ALA A 270 3.98 3.89 -13.86
C ALA A 270 3.28 5.01 -13.06
N VAL A 271 2.00 4.82 -12.72
CA VAL A 271 1.24 5.76 -11.88
C VAL A 271 1.76 5.76 -10.45
N SER A 272 2.00 4.59 -9.87
CA SER A 272 2.55 4.44 -8.51
C SER A 272 3.95 5.03 -8.41
N ASP A 273 4.83 4.66 -9.33
CA ASP A 273 6.23 5.12 -9.36
C ASP A 273 6.27 6.65 -9.47
N PHE A 274 5.48 7.24 -10.36
CA PHE A 274 5.40 8.69 -10.50
C PHE A 274 4.91 9.38 -9.22
N LEU A 275 3.79 8.93 -8.64
CA LEU A 275 3.22 9.56 -7.44
C LEU A 275 4.11 9.45 -6.20
N PHE A 276 4.85 8.35 -6.05
CA PHE A 276 5.71 8.12 -4.89
C PHE A 276 7.13 8.68 -5.06
N SER A 277 7.56 8.93 -6.30
CA SER A 277 8.86 9.54 -6.62
C SER A 277 8.92 11.05 -6.36
N ASN A 278 7.80 11.69 -5.99
CA ASN A 278 7.74 13.13 -5.73
C ASN A 278 8.71 13.57 -4.60
N PRO A 279 9.73 14.41 -4.90
CA PRO A 279 10.74 14.84 -3.94
C PRO A 279 10.21 15.78 -2.85
N ASP A 280 9.16 16.58 -3.13
CA ASP A 280 8.63 17.61 -2.21
C ASP A 280 7.78 17.06 -1.07
N SER A 281 7.67 15.73 -1.00
CA SER A 281 6.70 15.05 -0.14
C SER A 281 7.33 14.10 0.86
N GLN A 282 8.56 14.40 1.31
CA GLN A 282 9.23 13.63 2.37
C GLN A 282 8.42 13.57 3.67
N ASP A 283 7.59 14.57 3.95
CA ASP A 283 6.79 14.66 5.18
C ASP A 283 5.40 13.99 5.09
N ARG A 284 4.99 13.50 3.91
CA ARG A 284 3.64 12.90 3.73
C ARG A 284 3.72 11.39 3.66
N THR A 285 2.84 10.72 4.41
CA THR A 285 2.71 9.26 4.33
C THR A 285 2.25 8.83 2.93
N ARG A 286 2.62 7.61 2.52
CA ARG A 286 2.18 7.02 1.24
C ARG A 286 0.66 7.08 1.09
N LYS A 287 -0.07 6.79 2.18
CA LYS A 287 -1.53 6.87 2.27
C LYS A 287 -2.07 8.26 1.98
N ASP A 288 -1.42 9.31 2.48
CA ASP A 288 -1.84 10.69 2.26
C ASP A 288 -1.60 11.15 0.82
N LYS A 289 -0.51 10.69 0.19
CA LYS A 289 -0.25 10.94 -1.24
C LYS A 289 -1.34 10.31 -2.11
N ILE A 290 -1.74 9.07 -1.82
CA ILE A 290 -2.82 8.38 -2.56
C ILE A 290 -4.15 9.11 -2.39
N LYS A 291 -4.52 9.52 -1.16
CA LYS A 291 -5.74 10.29 -0.91
C LYS A 291 -5.75 11.63 -1.64
N ALA A 292 -4.63 12.35 -1.65
CA ALA A 292 -4.50 13.61 -2.37
C ALA A 292 -4.66 13.42 -3.89
N ALA A 293 -4.07 12.35 -4.46
CA ALA A 293 -4.26 11.98 -5.85
C ALA A 293 -5.71 11.61 -6.15
N LEU A 294 -6.36 10.80 -5.31
CA LEU A 294 -7.77 10.43 -5.46
C LEU A 294 -8.69 11.65 -5.44
N LEU A 295 -8.45 12.64 -4.57
CA LEU A 295 -9.22 13.89 -4.56
C LEU A 295 -9.09 14.68 -5.86
N ARG A 296 -7.91 14.66 -6.48
CA ARG A 296 -7.58 15.37 -7.72
C ARG A 296 -8.17 14.69 -8.95
N TRP A 297 -8.18 13.36 -8.96
CA TRP A 297 -8.68 12.51 -10.05
C TRP A 297 -10.12 12.00 -9.86
N HIS A 298 -10.79 12.40 -8.77
CA HIS A 298 -12.17 11.97 -8.51
C HIS A 298 -13.12 12.44 -9.64
N PRO A 299 -14.01 11.58 -10.15
CA PRO A 299 -14.89 11.91 -11.28
C PRO A 299 -15.72 13.18 -11.06
N ASP A 300 -16.21 13.41 -9.84
CA ASP A 300 -16.95 14.64 -9.48
C ASP A 300 -16.11 15.93 -9.67
N LYS A 301 -14.84 15.92 -9.24
CA LYS A 301 -13.95 17.08 -9.41
C LYS A 301 -13.49 17.22 -10.85
N PHE A 302 -13.24 16.09 -11.50
CA PHE A 302 -12.76 16.02 -12.87
C PHE A 302 -13.86 16.36 -13.91
N ALA A 303 -15.14 16.31 -13.55
CA ALA A 303 -16.27 16.68 -14.41
C ALA A 303 -16.14 18.09 -15.02
N ARG A 304 -15.53 19.04 -14.29
CA ARG A 304 -15.24 20.41 -14.78
C ARG A 304 -14.15 20.46 -15.85
N VAL A 305 -13.26 19.49 -15.86
CA VAL A 305 -12.24 19.32 -16.91
C VAL A 305 -12.88 18.64 -18.11
N MET A 306 -13.70 17.61 -17.89
CA MET A 306 -14.42 16.85 -18.92
C MET A 306 -15.37 17.68 -19.80
N SER A 307 -15.94 18.75 -19.27
CA SER A 307 -16.77 19.68 -20.07
C SER A 307 -15.96 20.44 -21.13
N ARG A 308 -14.64 20.52 -20.98
CA ARG A 308 -13.71 21.24 -21.89
C ARG A 308 -12.92 20.30 -22.80
N VAL A 309 -13.01 18.99 -22.57
CA VAL A 309 -12.40 17.97 -23.43
C VAL A 309 -13.16 17.92 -24.75
N GLN A 310 -12.43 17.84 -25.87
CA GLN A 310 -13.01 17.66 -27.19
C GLN A 310 -13.91 16.41 -27.22
N GLU A 311 -15.01 16.49 -27.94
CA GLU A 311 -16.01 15.41 -27.95
C GLU A 311 -15.43 14.08 -28.47
N SER A 312 -14.49 14.15 -29.42
CA SER A 312 -13.75 12.98 -29.94
C SER A 312 -12.94 12.25 -28.87
N ASP A 313 -12.41 12.99 -27.89
CA ASP A 313 -11.46 12.47 -26.91
C ASP A 313 -12.13 12.18 -25.56
N ARG A 314 -13.38 12.59 -25.38
CA ARG A 314 -14.10 12.48 -24.11
C ARG A 314 -14.16 11.03 -23.61
N ALA A 315 -14.47 10.08 -24.49
CA ALA A 315 -14.53 8.65 -24.13
C ALA A 315 -13.16 8.12 -23.67
N LEU A 316 -12.08 8.51 -24.37
CA LEU A 316 -10.71 8.10 -24.02
C LEU A 316 -10.28 8.69 -22.67
N VAL A 317 -10.57 9.96 -22.43
CA VAL A 317 -10.23 10.63 -21.17
C VAL A 317 -11.03 10.03 -20.00
N GLU A 318 -12.32 9.75 -20.19
CA GLU A 318 -13.16 9.11 -19.17
C GLU A 318 -12.63 7.73 -18.80
N GLU A 319 -12.28 6.91 -19.79
CA GLU A 319 -11.66 5.60 -19.58
C GLU A 319 -10.33 5.73 -18.82
N GLY A 320 -9.46 6.64 -19.25
CA GLY A 320 -8.16 6.87 -18.62
C GLY A 320 -8.28 7.32 -17.16
N VAL A 321 -9.21 8.24 -16.85
CA VAL A 321 -9.50 8.68 -15.48
C VAL A 321 -10.01 7.49 -14.65
N GLY A 322 -10.89 6.66 -15.22
CA GLY A 322 -11.38 5.44 -14.57
C GLY A 322 -10.28 4.43 -14.27
N ILE A 323 -9.27 4.29 -15.15
CA ILE A 323 -8.09 3.45 -14.91
C ILE A 323 -7.27 4.00 -13.73
N VAL A 324 -6.94 5.29 -13.74
CA VAL A 324 -6.16 5.94 -12.66
C VAL A 324 -6.87 5.80 -11.32
N VAL A 325 -8.17 6.10 -11.23
CA VAL A 325 -8.93 6.02 -9.98
C VAL A 325 -8.99 4.59 -9.44
N ARG A 326 -9.20 3.58 -10.31
CA ARG A 326 -9.16 2.17 -9.89
C ARG A 326 -7.81 1.80 -9.29
N HIS A 327 -6.72 2.14 -9.98
CA HIS A 327 -5.37 1.87 -9.48
C HIS A 327 -5.08 2.55 -8.15
N LEU A 328 -5.50 3.80 -7.97
CA LEU A 328 -5.32 4.51 -6.71
C LEU A 328 -6.14 3.88 -5.56
N ASN A 329 -7.35 3.40 -5.83
CA ASN A 329 -8.16 2.69 -4.84
C ASN A 329 -7.54 1.33 -4.47
N ASP A 330 -6.98 0.61 -5.45
CA ASP A 330 -6.26 -0.65 -5.19
C ASP A 330 -5.03 -0.40 -4.31
N GLU A 331 -4.25 0.65 -4.60
CA GLU A 331 -3.10 1.04 -3.78
C GLU A 331 -3.52 1.47 -2.36
N LEU A 332 -4.61 2.23 -2.21
CA LEU A 332 -5.14 2.61 -0.90
C LEU A 332 -5.61 1.40 -0.07
N SER A 333 -6.14 0.40 -0.75
CA SER A 333 -6.61 -0.84 -0.13
C SER A 333 -5.45 -1.72 0.35
N LYS A 334 -4.31 -1.70 -0.34
CA LYS A 334 -3.07 -2.38 0.12
C LYS A 334 -2.43 -1.70 1.34
N GLU A 335 -2.64 -0.40 1.49
CA GLU A 335 -2.06 0.44 2.55
C GLU A 335 -3.00 0.62 3.78
N SER A 336 -4.09 -0.15 3.85
CA SER A 336 -5.08 -0.13 4.95
C SER A 336 -5.06 -1.44 5.70
#